data_AF-A0A9D6M146-F1
#
_entry.id   AF-A0A9D6M146-F1
#
_cell.length_a   1.000
_cell.length_b   1.000
_cell.length_c   1.000
_cell.angle_alpha   90.00
_cell.angle_beta   90.00
_cell.angle_gamma   90.00
#
_symmetry.space_group_name_H-M   'P 1'
#
loop_
_entity.id
_entity.type
_entity.pdbx_description
1 polymer ?
#
loop_
_entity_poly.entity_id
_entity_poly.type
_entity_poly.pdbx_seq_one_letter_code
_entity_poly.pdbx_strand_id
1 'polypeptide(L)' 'MKKKPLKETNPYLRDPELREALVNLSVSSSTAVEGVRTKYPKLSKSLEKKLKAVIAVRAPINL' A
#
# COMPACT_ATOMS: atom_id res chain seq x y z
N MET A 1 -23.49 1.46 -18.15
CA MET A 1 -22.90 0.56 -17.13
C MET A 1 -22.80 1.32 -15.81
N LYS A 2 -23.37 0.78 -14.71
CA LYS A 2 -23.13 1.36 -13.37
C LYS A 2 -21.67 1.09 -12.99
N LYS A 3 -20.87 2.15 -12.85
CA LYS A 3 -19.50 2.03 -12.33
C LYS A 3 -19.59 1.70 -10.84
N LYS A 4 -18.83 0.68 -10.41
CA LYS A 4 -18.74 0.32 -9.00
C LYS A 4 -18.07 1.46 -8.20
N PRO A 5 -18.44 1.68 -6.93
CA PRO A 5 -17.80 2.65 -6.08
C PRO A 5 -16.27 2.46 -6.00
N LEU A 6 -15.53 3.56 -5.87
CA LEU A 6 -14.07 3.51 -5.74
C LEU A 6 -13.63 2.74 -4.49
N LYS A 7 -14.41 2.80 -3.41
CA LYS A 7 -14.18 1.99 -2.20
C LYS A 7 -14.23 0.49 -2.50
N GLU A 8 -15.03 0.06 -3.47
CA GLU A 8 -15.11 -1.35 -3.83
C GLU A 8 -14.05 -1.77 -4.83
N THR A 9 -13.48 -0.86 -5.61
CA THR A 9 -12.56 -1.23 -6.69
C THR A 9 -11.11 -0.92 -6.36
N ASN A 10 -10.86 0.03 -5.47
CA ASN A 10 -9.53 0.44 -5.05
C ASN A 10 -9.17 -0.22 -3.70
N PRO A 11 -8.24 -1.20 -3.68
CA PRO A 11 -7.84 -1.86 -2.44
C PRO A 11 -7.21 -0.89 -1.43
N TYR A 12 -6.61 0.22 -1.91
CA TYR A 12 -6.06 1.27 -1.06
C TYR A 12 -7.14 2.14 -0.39
N LEU A 13 -8.40 2.06 -0.83
CA LEU A 13 -9.52 2.79 -0.22
C LEU A 13 -10.40 1.89 0.66
N ARG A 14 -10.16 0.57 0.65
CA ARG A 14 -10.89 -0.41 1.47
C ARG A 14 -10.37 -0.48 2.91
N ASP A 15 -9.05 -0.43 3.08
CA ASP A 15 -8.38 -0.58 4.37
C ASP A 15 -7.56 0.69 4.68
N PRO A 16 -8.07 1.58 5.55
CA PRO A 16 -7.39 2.82 5.92
C PRO A 16 -6.01 2.60 6.56
N GLU A 17 -5.85 1.55 7.35
CA GLU A 17 -4.58 1.23 8.04
C GLU A 17 -3.51 0.80 7.02
N LEU A 18 -3.92 -0.07 6.07
CA LEU A 18 -3.04 -0.49 4.98
C LEU A 18 -2.65 0.69 4.09
N ARG A 19 -3.58 1.61 3.83
CA ARG A 19 -3.32 2.82 3.06
C ARG A 19 -2.25 3.69 3.71
N GLU A 20 -2.39 3.98 5.00
CA GLU A 20 -1.44 4.82 5.73
C GLU A 20 -0.03 4.20 5.77
N ALA A 21 0.05 2.90 6.05
CA ALA A 21 1.33 2.18 6.04
C ALA A 21 2.02 2.23 4.67
N LEU A 22 1.27 2.12 3.58
CA LEU A 22 1.80 2.20 2.22
C LEU A 22 2.22 3.61 1.83
N VAL A 23 1.47 4.64 2.23
CA VAL A 23 1.87 6.04 2.03
C VAL A 23 3.19 6.31 2.75
N ASN A 24 3.32 5.87 4.00
CA ASN A 24 4.56 6.01 4.77
C ASN A 24 5.74 5.27 4.10
N LEU A 25 5.51 4.06 3.58
CA LEU A 25 6.51 3.31 2.83
C LEU A 25 6.95 4.06 1.56
N SER A 26 5.99 4.53 0.75
CA SER A 26 6.28 5.25 -0.49
C SER A 26 7.02 6.56 -0.24
N VAL A 27 6.60 7.33 0.78
CA VAL A 27 7.29 8.56 1.20
C VAL A 27 8.71 8.24 1.66
N SER A 28 8.92 7.18 2.46
CA SER A 28 10.24 6.79 2.92
C SER A 28 11.19 6.34 1.80
N SER A 29 10.64 5.74 0.73
CA SER A 29 11.41 5.32 -0.45
C SER A 29 11.70 6.46 -1.43
N SER A 30 11.05 7.62 -1.26
CA SER A 30 11.24 8.77 -2.15
C SER A 30 12.53 9.49 -1.79
N THR A 31 13.54 9.36 -2.65
CA THR A 31 14.85 10.03 -2.53
C THR A 31 14.77 11.55 -2.66
N ALA A 32 13.61 12.10 -3.07
CA ALA A 32 13.35 13.53 -3.12
C ALA A 32 13.20 14.17 -1.73
N VAL A 33 13.01 13.37 -0.68
CA VAL A 33 13.16 13.85 0.70
C VAL A 33 14.65 13.84 1.03
N GLU A 34 15.39 14.80 0.46
CA GLU A 34 16.77 15.05 0.87
C GLU A 34 16.79 15.27 2.39
N GLY A 35 17.52 14.42 3.12
CA GLY A 35 17.75 14.59 4.55
C GLY A 35 16.69 13.99 5.47
N VAL A 36 16.27 12.73 5.25
CA VAL A 36 15.43 11.95 6.18
C VAL A 36 16.12 11.81 7.56
N ARG A 37 16.00 12.85 8.39
CA ARG A 37 16.25 12.84 9.83
C ARG A 37 15.07 12.22 10.60
N THR A 38 14.00 11.83 9.90
CA THR A 38 12.79 11.24 10.46
C THR A 38 12.77 9.72 10.27
N LYS A 39 12.61 8.97 11.36
CA LYS A 39 12.46 7.51 11.29
C LYS A 39 11.04 7.17 10.85
N TYR A 40 10.86 6.70 9.62
CA TYR A 40 9.60 6.09 9.20
C TYR A 40 9.48 4.68 9.80
N PRO A 41 8.32 4.32 10.38
CA PRO A 41 8.12 2.98 10.90
C PRO A 41 8.11 1.98 9.75
N LYS A 42 8.82 0.86 9.95
CA LYS A 42 8.76 -0.29 9.03
C LYS A 42 7.36 -0.90 9.06
N LEU A 43 6.95 -1.49 7.93
CA LEU A 43 5.70 -2.24 7.87
C LEU A 43 5.70 -3.38 8.92
N SER A 44 4.56 -3.60 9.57
CA SER A 44 4.41 -4.75 10.46
C SER A 44 4.22 -6.05 9.66
N LYS A 45 4.59 -7.20 10.23
CA LYS A 45 4.41 -8.52 9.58
C LYS A 45 2.95 -8.78 9.13
N SER A 46 1.98 -8.28 9.90
CA SER A 46 0.55 -8.38 9.57
C SER A 46 0.19 -7.57 8.32
N LEU A 47 0.67 -6.33 8.25
CA LEU A 47 0.48 -5.45 7.09
C LEU A 47 1.21 -5.96 5.85
N GLU A 48 2.41 -6.55 6.01
CA GLU A 48 3.11 -7.20 4.90
C GLU A 48 2.31 -8.37 4.32
N LYS A 49 1.68 -9.18 5.19
CA LYS A 49 0.82 -10.29 4.75
C LYS A 49 -0.42 -9.78 4.00
N LYS A 50 -1.08 -8.73 4.50
CA LYS A 50 -2.20 -8.07 3.82
C LYS A 50 -1.77 -7.52 2.46
N LEU A 51 -0.61 -6.87 2.39
CA LEU A 51 -0.05 -6.34 1.14
C LEU A 51 0.20 -7.46 0.11
N LYS A 52 0.84 -8.55 0.52
CA LYS A 52 1.07 -9.72 -0.35
C LYS A 52 -0.23 -10.30 -0.90
N ALA A 53 -1.28 -10.40 -0.06
CA ALA A 53 -2.59 -10.85 -0.50
C ALA A 53 -3.22 -9.91 -1.54
N VAL A 54 -3.13 -8.60 -1.34
CA VAL A 54 -3.63 -7.59 -2.29
C VAL A 54 -2.86 -7.66 -3.63
N ILE A 55 -1.54 -7.83 -3.59
CA ILE A 55 -0.71 -7.97 -4.79
C ILE A 55 -1.06 -9.26 -5.54
N ALA A 56 -1.19 -10.38 -4.84
CA ALA A 56 -1.52 -11.68 -5.43
C ALA A 56 -2.88 -11.68 -6.15
N VAL A 57 -3.86 -10.90 -5.66
CA VAL A 57 -5.16 -10.72 -6.32
C VAL A 57 -5.06 -9.90 -7.61
N ARG A 58 -4.09 -8.99 -7.71
CA ARG A 58 -3.96 -8.05 -8.84
C ARG A 58 -2.97 -8.52 -9.91
N ALA A 59 -2.00 -9.35 -9.54
CA ALA A 59 -1.03 -9.95 -10.44
C ALA A 59 -1.18 -11.48 -10.38
N PRO A 60 -2.07 -12.09 -11.18
CA PRO A 60 -1.83 -13.47 -11.59
C PRO A 60 -0.55 -13.44 -12.44
N ILE A 61 0.58 -13.70 -11.80
CA ILE A 61 1.88 -13.77 -12.46
C ILE A 61 1.84 -15.00 -13.38
N ASN A 62 1.66 -14.77 -14.68
CA ASN A 62 2.31 -15.62 -15.68
C ASN A 62 3.76 -15.13 -15.73
N LEU A 63 4.63 -15.86 -15.04
CA LEU A 63 6.09 -15.84 -15.20
C LEU A 63 6.44 -16.58 -16.50
#